data_AF-D4CX92-F1
#
_entry.id   AF-D4CX92-F1
#
_cell.length_a   1.000
_cell.length_b   1.000
_cell.length_c   1.000
_cell.angle_alpha   90.00
_cell.angle_beta   90.00
_cell.angle_gamma   90.00
#
_symmetry.space_group_name_H-M   'P 1'
#
loop_
_entity.id
_entity.type
_entity.pdbx_description
1 polymer ?
#
loop_
_entity_poly.entity_id
_entity_poly.type
_entity_poly.pdbx_seq_one_letter_code
_entity_poly.pdbx_strand_id
1 'polypeptide(L)'
;MNITEYNSKNMGKQVLVLGKDDIKVLNHFTSIAKSGELKGLIVAGKYVGFTDTYRLATVKDTHEELSGTNTVYIYDVLDVLKKAKSLAVLKDGKLAIQVGIEVTEYEPMKDIRVPNIATVREGLDYETYTEAFPSVNFAENVVWKMLKTPAGQERYKKYFKFENGKVIVEAYPNENSKLVLEILELEKDRTSLVTDLDCKYLDLWFKWTKNSKFELALGKNNKCAVKFSKDKVDYIVMPLTVIE
;
A
#
# COMPACT_ATOMS: atom_id res chain seq x y z
N MET A 1 15.01 -4.01 27.01
CA MET A 1 16.23 -3.17 27.20
C MET A 1 15.89 -1.74 26.87
N ASN A 2 16.49 -0.72 27.52
CA ASN A 2 16.21 0.66 27.11
C ASN A 2 16.83 0.97 25.73
N ILE A 3 16.28 1.96 25.02
CA ILE A 3 16.71 2.29 23.64
C ILE A 3 18.19 2.71 23.55
N THR A 4 18.71 3.43 24.55
CA THR A 4 20.10 3.91 24.53
C THR A 4 21.09 2.75 24.62
N GLU A 5 20.88 1.84 25.56
CA GLU A 5 21.67 0.61 25.72
C GLU A 5 21.51 -0.29 24.51
N TYR A 6 20.29 -0.42 23.98
CA TYR A 6 20.02 -1.27 22.82
C TYR A 6 20.77 -0.78 21.59
N ASN A 7 20.70 0.53 21.31
CA ASN A 7 21.40 1.13 20.18
C ASN A 7 22.92 1.01 20.34
N SER A 8 23.45 1.22 21.54
CA SER A 8 24.87 1.01 21.86
C SER A 8 25.33 -0.42 21.53
N LYS A 9 24.57 -1.44 21.95
CA LYS A 9 24.91 -2.86 21.72
C LYS A 9 24.73 -3.33 20.28
N ASN A 10 23.89 -2.65 19.51
CA ASN A 10 23.49 -3.07 18.17
C ASN A 10 23.92 -2.10 17.06
N MET A 11 24.78 -1.13 17.37
CA MET A 11 25.33 -0.20 16.38
C MET A 11 25.99 -0.94 15.22
N GLY A 12 25.57 -0.63 13.98
CA GLY A 12 26.10 -1.25 12.76
C GLY A 12 25.56 -2.67 12.47
N LYS A 13 24.61 -3.16 13.28
CA LYS A 13 23.91 -4.43 13.04
C LYS A 13 22.56 -4.25 12.36
N GLN A 14 22.05 -3.04 12.28
CA GLN A 14 20.81 -2.74 11.55
C GLN A 14 21.04 -2.88 10.04
N VAL A 15 20.05 -3.41 9.36
CA VAL A 15 19.97 -3.42 7.89
C VAL A 15 18.80 -2.60 7.36
N LEU A 16 17.86 -2.24 8.23
CA LEU A 16 16.70 -1.42 7.93
C LEU A 16 16.23 -0.72 9.20
N VAL A 17 15.86 0.55 9.13
CA VAL A 17 15.31 1.32 10.26
C VAL A 17 14.11 2.16 9.80
N LEU A 18 13.00 2.09 10.53
CA LEU A 18 11.83 2.96 10.31
C LEU A 18 11.50 3.77 11.58
N GLY A 19 11.23 5.05 11.37
CA GLY A 19 10.91 6.01 12.41
C GLY A 19 9.41 6.11 12.70
N LYS A 20 9.05 6.98 13.65
CA LYS A 20 7.67 7.11 14.15
C LYS A 20 6.65 7.41 13.06
N ASP A 21 6.99 8.29 12.12
CA ASP A 21 6.05 8.67 11.05
C ASP A 21 5.84 7.51 10.06
N ASP A 22 6.86 6.70 9.84
CA ASP A 22 6.80 5.48 9.02
C ASP A 22 5.89 4.44 9.67
N ILE A 23 6.02 4.28 10.99
CA ILE A 23 5.13 3.42 11.76
C ILE A 23 3.68 3.91 11.68
N LYS A 24 3.42 5.22 11.68
CA LYS A 24 2.06 5.75 11.49
C LYS A 24 1.51 5.38 10.10
N VAL A 25 2.33 5.47 9.06
CA VAL A 25 1.95 5.02 7.71
C VAL A 25 1.63 3.53 7.73
N LEU A 26 2.51 2.70 8.27
CA LEU A 26 2.25 1.26 8.37
C LEU A 26 0.94 0.97 9.12
N ASN A 27 0.72 1.61 10.27
CA ASN A 27 -0.49 1.44 11.06
C ASN A 27 -1.77 1.75 10.27
N HIS A 28 -1.75 2.75 9.38
CA HIS A 28 -2.87 3.05 8.49
C HIS A 28 -3.21 1.86 7.57
N PHE A 29 -2.20 1.19 7.02
CA PHE A 29 -2.36 0.08 6.09
C PHE A 29 -2.47 -1.31 6.74
N THR A 30 -2.39 -1.43 8.08
CA THR A 30 -2.50 -2.73 8.79
C THR A 30 -3.78 -3.51 8.51
N SER A 31 -4.85 -2.84 8.05
CA SER A 31 -6.10 -3.51 7.67
C SER A 31 -5.91 -4.55 6.56
N ILE A 32 -4.91 -4.37 5.68
CA ILE A 32 -4.55 -5.32 4.62
C ILE A 32 -4.19 -6.69 5.22
N ALA A 33 -3.28 -6.73 6.19
CA ALA A 33 -2.87 -7.96 6.86
C ALA A 33 -3.96 -8.58 7.74
N LYS A 34 -4.90 -7.77 8.25
CA LYS A 34 -6.02 -8.27 9.07
C LYS A 34 -7.08 -9.01 8.24
N SER A 35 -7.31 -8.56 7.01
CA SER A 35 -8.26 -9.19 6.09
C SER A 35 -7.64 -10.29 5.23
N GLY A 36 -6.31 -10.27 5.05
CA GLY A 36 -5.60 -11.21 4.21
C GLY A 36 -5.18 -12.50 4.92
N GLU A 37 -4.63 -13.43 4.14
CA GLU A 37 -4.06 -14.69 4.65
C GLU A 37 -2.71 -14.46 5.34
N LEU A 38 -1.94 -13.46 4.87
CA LEU A 38 -0.64 -13.08 5.43
C LEU A 38 -0.81 -12.10 6.60
N LYS A 39 -1.00 -12.67 7.80
CA LYS A 39 -1.27 -11.92 9.04
C LYS A 39 0.01 -11.42 9.73
N GLY A 40 0.80 -10.59 9.07
CA GLY A 40 2.04 -10.07 9.66
C GLY A 40 2.66 -8.90 8.92
N LEU A 41 3.68 -8.31 9.55
CA LEU A 41 4.52 -7.27 8.96
C LEU A 41 5.57 -7.93 8.07
N ILE A 42 5.57 -7.63 6.78
CA ILE A 42 6.52 -8.20 5.82
C ILE A 42 7.70 -7.26 5.64
N VAL A 43 8.92 -7.81 5.60
CA VAL A 43 10.16 -7.09 5.31
C VAL A 43 10.84 -7.77 4.13
N ALA A 44 11.18 -7.00 3.09
CA ALA A 44 12.03 -7.46 1.99
C ALA A 44 12.77 -6.28 1.35
N GLY A 45 14.05 -6.44 1.04
CA GLY A 45 14.90 -5.35 0.55
C GLY A 45 14.95 -4.20 1.56
N LYS A 46 14.75 -2.97 1.07
CA LYS A 46 14.57 -1.77 1.92
C LYS A 46 13.10 -1.50 2.27
N TYR A 47 12.20 -2.46 2.05
CA TYR A 47 10.76 -2.22 2.14
C TYR A 47 10.14 -2.99 3.30
N VAL A 48 9.20 -2.35 3.97
CA VAL A 48 8.36 -2.93 5.00
C VAL A 48 6.90 -2.68 4.65
N GLY A 49 6.04 -3.68 4.77
CA GLY A 49 4.69 -3.54 4.27
C GLY A 49 3.73 -4.67 4.57
N PHE A 50 2.60 -4.62 3.89
CA PHE A 50 1.50 -5.59 3.98
C PHE A 50 0.95 -5.90 2.59
N THR A 51 0.51 -7.14 2.39
CA THR A 51 -0.20 -7.55 1.17
C THR A 51 -1.25 -8.61 1.49
N ASP A 52 -2.32 -8.62 0.69
CA ASP A 52 -3.42 -9.61 0.73
C ASP A 52 -3.69 -10.18 -0.68
N THR A 53 -2.63 -10.32 -1.50
CA THR A 53 -2.65 -10.77 -2.90
C THR A 53 -3.19 -9.72 -3.89
N TYR A 54 -4.23 -8.97 -3.53
CA TYR A 54 -4.85 -7.99 -4.42
C TYR A 54 -4.25 -6.59 -4.31
N ARG A 55 -3.56 -6.30 -3.21
CA ARG A 55 -2.90 -5.03 -3.00
C ARG A 55 -1.65 -5.19 -2.16
N LEU A 56 -0.75 -4.22 -2.31
CA LEU A 56 0.51 -4.15 -1.60
C LEU A 56 0.73 -2.71 -1.13
N ALA A 57 0.91 -2.51 0.17
CA ALA A 57 1.37 -1.24 0.74
C ALA A 57 2.78 -1.42 1.27
N THR A 58 3.71 -0.55 0.87
CA THR A 58 5.10 -0.58 1.35
C THR A 58 5.58 0.79 1.77
N VAL A 59 6.44 0.81 2.79
CA VAL A 59 7.23 1.95 3.21
C VAL A 59 8.69 1.60 2.98
N LYS A 60 9.40 2.47 2.25
CA LYS A 60 10.83 2.32 1.98
C LYS A 60 11.64 2.95 3.11
N ASP A 61 12.67 2.26 3.54
CA ASP A 61 13.74 2.85 4.32
C ASP A 61 14.64 3.72 3.42
N THR A 62 14.76 4.99 3.79
CA THR A 62 15.49 6.01 3.05
C THR A 62 16.94 6.17 3.51
N HIS A 63 17.37 5.47 4.56
CA HIS A 63 18.77 5.45 4.98
C HIS A 63 19.62 4.78 3.89
N GLU A 64 20.50 5.55 3.25
CA GLU A 64 21.28 5.08 2.10
C GLU A 64 22.32 4.02 2.53
N GLU A 65 22.90 4.22 3.72
CA GLU A 65 23.93 3.37 4.33
C GLU A 65 23.42 1.98 4.74
N LEU A 66 22.11 1.83 4.94
CA LEU A 66 21.51 0.56 5.31
C LEU A 66 21.16 -0.24 4.06
N SER A 67 21.67 -1.47 3.94
CA SER A 67 21.54 -2.27 2.72
C SER A 67 20.12 -2.81 2.45
N GLY A 68 19.27 -2.87 3.47
CA GLY A 68 18.10 -3.74 3.46
C GLY A 68 18.48 -5.22 3.61
N THR A 69 17.49 -6.10 3.44
CA THR A 69 17.64 -7.56 3.54
C THR A 69 17.26 -8.26 2.24
N ASN A 70 18.10 -9.19 1.76
CA ASN A 70 17.76 -10.03 0.61
C ASN A 70 16.82 -11.19 0.98
N THR A 71 16.73 -11.50 2.27
CA THR A 71 15.80 -12.50 2.80
C THR A 71 14.46 -11.82 3.12
N VAL A 72 13.37 -12.47 2.72
CA VAL A 72 12.02 -12.04 3.05
C VAL A 72 11.66 -12.54 4.44
N TYR A 73 11.21 -11.64 5.31
CA TYR A 73 10.74 -11.97 6.65
C TYR A 73 9.29 -11.55 6.83
N ILE A 74 8.58 -12.26 7.70
CA ILE A 74 7.27 -11.86 8.20
C ILE A 74 7.25 -11.98 9.72
N TYR A 75 6.62 -11.03 10.39
CA TYR A 75 6.56 -10.96 11.86
C TYR A 75 5.12 -10.79 12.35
N ASP A 76 4.74 -11.56 13.36
CA ASP A 76 3.46 -11.41 14.07
C ASP A 76 3.57 -10.31 15.12
N VAL A 77 3.48 -9.05 14.68
CA VAL A 77 3.71 -7.86 15.53
C VAL A 77 2.66 -6.78 15.33
N LEU A 78 1.53 -7.09 14.67
CA LEU A 78 0.52 -6.09 14.29
C LEU A 78 -0.05 -5.33 15.50
N ASP A 79 -0.22 -6.00 16.64
CA ASP A 79 -0.73 -5.36 17.86
C ASP A 79 0.31 -4.48 18.56
N VAL A 80 1.58 -4.88 18.51
CA VAL A 80 2.70 -4.11 19.07
C VAL A 80 2.95 -2.84 18.24
N LEU A 81 2.82 -2.95 16.91
CA LEU A 81 3.05 -1.87 15.96
C LEU A 81 2.19 -0.62 16.24
N LYS A 82 0.99 -0.81 16.79
CA LYS A 82 0.07 0.28 17.19
C LYS A 82 0.68 1.26 18.18
N LYS A 83 1.62 0.80 19.01
CA LYS A 83 2.28 1.58 20.07
C LYS A 83 3.75 1.86 19.76
N ALA A 84 4.26 1.35 18.64
CA ALA A 84 5.66 1.44 18.29
C ALA A 84 6.06 2.88 17.95
N LYS A 85 7.25 3.28 18.39
CA LYS A 85 7.89 4.55 18.04
C LYS A 85 8.89 4.40 16.90
N SER A 86 9.50 3.24 16.79
CA SER A 86 10.45 2.90 15.72
C SER A 86 10.54 1.39 15.63
N LEU A 87 11.09 0.92 14.51
CA LEU A 87 11.55 -0.46 14.37
C LEU A 87 12.88 -0.50 13.62
N ALA A 88 13.61 -1.58 13.82
CA ALA A 88 14.81 -1.89 13.06
C ALA A 88 14.86 -3.39 12.76
N VAL A 89 15.36 -3.75 11.59
CA VAL A 89 15.67 -5.14 11.24
C VAL A 89 17.17 -5.32 11.37
N LEU A 90 17.58 -6.39 12.03
CA LEU A 90 18.98 -6.72 12.26
C LEU A 90 19.51 -7.68 11.19
N LYS A 91 20.85 -7.75 11.06
CA LYS A 91 21.54 -8.66 10.13
C LYS A 91 21.21 -10.15 10.35
N ASP A 92 20.86 -10.53 11.57
CA ASP A 92 20.43 -11.89 11.92
C ASP A 92 18.95 -12.17 11.61
N GLY A 93 18.23 -11.20 11.03
CA GLY A 93 16.83 -11.33 10.64
C GLY A 93 15.83 -11.04 11.75
N LYS A 94 16.28 -10.67 12.96
CA LYS A 94 15.34 -10.25 14.01
C LYS A 94 14.79 -8.87 13.77
N LEU A 95 13.54 -8.67 14.20
CA LEU A 95 12.89 -7.36 14.23
C LEU A 95 12.94 -6.78 15.64
N ALA A 96 13.56 -5.62 15.79
CA ALA A 96 13.56 -4.85 17.02
C ALA A 96 12.47 -3.79 16.97
N ILE A 97 11.56 -3.75 17.94
CA ILE A 97 10.51 -2.73 18.02
C ILE A 97 10.67 -1.94 19.32
N GLN A 98 10.71 -0.62 19.18
CA GLN A 98 10.71 0.30 20.31
C GLN A 98 9.28 0.69 20.71
N VAL A 99 8.91 0.42 21.97
CA VAL A 99 7.67 0.92 22.59
C VAL A 99 8.05 1.73 23.84
N GLY A 100 7.68 3.01 23.88
CA GLY A 100 8.06 3.87 25.00
C GLY A 100 9.57 4.10 25.06
N ILE A 101 10.22 3.56 26.08
CA ILE A 101 11.69 3.55 26.24
C ILE A 101 12.30 2.17 26.00
N GLU A 102 11.46 1.14 25.87
CA GLU A 102 11.87 -0.26 25.81
C GLU A 102 11.97 -0.74 24.36
N VAL A 103 12.92 -1.63 24.12
CA VAL A 103 13.08 -2.36 22.87
C VAL A 103 12.90 -3.85 23.14
N THR A 104 12.10 -4.49 22.29
CA THR A 104 11.85 -5.93 22.27
C THR A 104 12.23 -6.47 20.89
N GLU A 105 12.96 -7.59 20.85
CA GLU A 105 13.29 -8.33 19.63
C GLU A 105 12.23 -9.40 19.35
N TYR A 106 11.92 -9.61 18.08
CA TYR A 106 10.95 -10.58 17.58
C TYR A 106 11.62 -11.43 16.51
N GLU A 107 11.41 -12.74 16.60
CA GLU A 107 11.84 -13.69 15.59
C GLU A 107 10.88 -13.66 14.38
N PRO A 108 11.38 -13.87 13.15
CA PRO A 108 10.51 -14.07 12.01
C PRO A 108 9.67 -15.34 12.19
N MET A 109 8.43 -15.31 11.69
CA MET A 109 7.58 -16.50 11.66
C MET A 109 8.20 -17.56 10.75
N LYS A 110 8.11 -18.82 11.15
CA LYS A 110 8.65 -19.97 10.41
C LYS A 110 7.58 -20.60 9.53
N ASP A 111 8.02 -21.25 8.46
CA ASP A 111 7.19 -22.08 7.57
C ASP A 111 6.02 -21.35 6.88
N ILE A 112 6.10 -20.02 6.77
CA ILE A 112 5.15 -19.20 6.01
C ILE A 112 5.79 -18.79 4.69
N ARG A 113 5.14 -19.11 3.58
CA ARG A 113 5.54 -18.63 2.25
C ARG A 113 5.06 -17.19 2.07
N VAL A 114 5.99 -16.25 2.00
CA VAL A 114 5.70 -14.82 1.86
C VAL A 114 6.20 -14.34 0.49
N PRO A 115 5.42 -13.57 -0.26
CA PRO A 115 5.90 -12.98 -1.51
C PRO A 115 7.02 -11.97 -1.23
N ASN A 116 8.01 -11.93 -2.11
CA ASN A 116 9.03 -10.89 -2.05
C ASN A 116 8.43 -9.56 -2.53
N ILE A 117 8.00 -8.73 -1.57
CA ILE A 117 7.35 -7.44 -1.85
C ILE A 117 8.26 -6.46 -2.60
N ALA A 118 9.59 -6.56 -2.44
CA ALA A 118 10.55 -5.74 -3.18
C ALA A 118 10.53 -6.11 -4.66
N THR A 119 10.58 -7.41 -4.96
CA THR A 119 10.48 -7.91 -6.33
C THR A 119 9.12 -7.62 -6.97
N VAL A 120 8.01 -7.78 -6.22
CA VAL A 120 6.67 -7.44 -6.75
C VAL A 120 6.59 -5.97 -7.12
N ARG A 121 7.12 -5.08 -6.27
CA ARG A 121 7.13 -3.63 -6.52
C ARG A 121 7.95 -3.28 -7.77
N GLU A 122 9.10 -3.92 -7.95
CA GLU A 122 10.08 -3.59 -9.00
C GLU A 122 9.82 -4.30 -10.33
N GLY A 123 9.20 -5.48 -10.29
CA GLY A 123 8.96 -6.34 -11.47
C GLY A 123 7.65 -6.08 -12.21
N LEU A 124 6.87 -5.07 -11.81
CA LEU A 124 5.64 -4.69 -12.52
C LEU A 124 5.96 -3.65 -13.60
N ASP A 125 5.58 -3.97 -14.84
CA ASP A 125 5.76 -3.08 -15.99
C ASP A 125 4.68 -2.01 -16.03
N TYR A 126 5.10 -0.75 -15.89
CA TYR A 126 4.25 0.43 -16.09
C TYR A 126 4.65 1.16 -17.36
N GLU A 127 3.68 1.65 -18.11
CA GLU A 127 3.90 2.40 -19.35
C GLU A 127 3.69 3.90 -19.18
N THR A 128 2.73 4.27 -18.33
CA THR A 128 2.37 5.67 -18.15
C THR A 128 2.59 6.09 -16.70
N TYR A 129 3.26 7.23 -16.53
CA TYR A 129 3.53 7.85 -15.24
C TYR A 129 3.01 9.29 -15.25
N THR A 130 2.19 9.65 -14.28
CA THR A 130 1.57 10.99 -14.16
C THR A 130 1.38 11.37 -12.70
N GLU A 131 1.47 12.66 -12.40
CA GLU A 131 0.95 13.20 -11.15
C GLU A 131 -0.58 13.18 -11.19
N ALA A 132 -1.20 12.89 -10.05
CA ALA A 132 -2.64 12.79 -9.87
C ALA A 132 -3.10 13.63 -8.66
N PHE A 133 -4.29 14.22 -8.82
CA PHE A 133 -4.88 15.17 -7.89
C PHE A 133 -6.32 14.77 -7.58
N PRO A 134 -6.71 14.65 -6.31
CA PRO A 134 -8.11 14.40 -5.94
C PRO A 134 -9.06 15.49 -6.43
N SER A 135 -10.01 15.14 -7.31
CA SER A 135 -11.08 16.04 -7.79
C SER A 135 -12.26 16.12 -6.80
N VAL A 136 -12.28 15.24 -5.80
CA VAL A 136 -13.34 15.15 -4.79
C VAL A 136 -12.77 14.94 -3.40
N ASN A 137 -13.51 15.40 -2.39
CA ASN A 137 -13.24 15.02 -1.01
C ASN A 137 -13.75 13.60 -0.71
N PHE A 138 -12.87 12.61 -0.76
CA PHE A 138 -13.23 11.19 -0.55
C PHE A 138 -13.82 10.88 0.83
N ALA A 139 -13.59 11.72 1.85
CA ALA A 139 -14.19 11.55 3.18
C ALA A 139 -15.66 11.95 3.21
N GLU A 140 -16.06 12.93 2.39
CA GLU A 140 -17.37 13.55 2.44
C GLU A 140 -18.28 13.13 1.28
N ASN A 141 -17.69 12.88 0.10
CA ASN A 141 -18.41 12.65 -1.15
C ASN A 141 -19.41 11.47 -1.04
N VAL A 142 -20.68 11.78 -1.26
CA VAL A 142 -21.80 10.84 -1.13
C VAL A 142 -21.74 9.75 -2.20
N VAL A 143 -21.42 10.11 -3.44
CA VAL A 143 -21.32 9.15 -4.56
C VAL A 143 -20.20 8.15 -4.30
N TRP A 144 -19.02 8.61 -3.86
CA TRP A 144 -17.92 7.73 -3.48
C TRP A 144 -18.30 6.76 -2.34
N LYS A 145 -19.04 7.24 -1.34
CA LYS A 145 -19.57 6.38 -0.27
C LYS A 145 -20.51 5.30 -0.82
N MET A 146 -21.37 5.65 -1.78
CA MET A 146 -22.26 4.68 -2.45
C MET A 146 -21.47 3.65 -3.27
N LEU A 147 -20.44 4.07 -4.00
CA LEU A 147 -19.61 3.18 -4.83
C LEU A 147 -18.89 2.06 -4.05
N LYS A 148 -18.66 2.29 -2.75
CA LYS A 148 -18.04 1.33 -1.82
C LYS A 148 -19.01 0.29 -1.25
N THR A 149 -20.31 0.54 -1.33
CA THR A 149 -21.33 -0.37 -0.78
C THR A 149 -21.42 -1.62 -1.66
N PRO A 150 -21.38 -2.84 -1.09
CA PRO A 150 -21.62 -4.04 -1.84
C PRO A 150 -23.11 -4.11 -2.19
N ALA A 151 -23.49 -3.58 -3.35
CA ALA A 151 -24.78 -3.89 -3.96
C ALA A 151 -24.72 -5.32 -4.52
N GLY A 152 -25.82 -6.08 -4.44
CA GLY A 152 -25.96 -7.49 -4.85
C GLY A 152 -25.06 -7.85 -6.03
N GLN A 153 -24.09 -8.72 -5.75
CA GLN A 153 -22.75 -8.72 -6.35
C GLN A 153 -22.67 -9.12 -7.84
N GLU A 154 -23.76 -9.52 -8.48
CA GLU A 154 -23.70 -10.07 -9.84
C GLU A 154 -23.90 -9.03 -10.95
N ARG A 155 -24.63 -7.93 -10.69
CA ARG A 155 -24.95 -6.92 -11.71
C ARG A 155 -24.25 -5.58 -11.51
N TYR A 156 -23.64 -5.36 -10.34
CA TYR A 156 -23.01 -4.07 -10.04
C TYR A 156 -21.60 -3.96 -10.63
N LYS A 157 -21.52 -3.47 -11.87
CA LYS A 157 -20.24 -3.28 -12.57
C LYS A 157 -19.69 -1.87 -12.34
N LYS A 158 -18.38 -1.76 -12.16
CA LYS A 158 -17.66 -0.49 -11.99
C LYS A 158 -16.43 -0.49 -12.89
N TYR A 159 -16.21 0.62 -13.56
CA TYR A 159 -15.07 0.80 -14.44
C TYR A 159 -14.38 2.11 -14.10
N PHE A 160 -13.07 2.04 -13.92
CA PHE A 160 -12.17 3.16 -13.73
C PHE A 160 -11.55 3.48 -15.08
N LYS A 161 -11.91 4.64 -15.62
CA LYS A 161 -11.44 5.17 -16.89
C LYS A 161 -10.38 6.22 -16.62
N PHE A 162 -9.14 5.92 -16.97
CA PHE A 162 -8.00 6.84 -17.00
C PHE A 162 -7.90 7.37 -18.42
N GLU A 163 -8.52 8.51 -18.67
CA GLU A 163 -8.59 9.10 -20.00
C GLU A 163 -8.75 10.61 -19.92
N ASN A 164 -8.27 11.31 -20.94
CA ASN A 164 -8.47 12.74 -21.13
C ASN A 164 -8.04 13.59 -19.90
N GLY A 165 -6.89 13.23 -19.31
CA GLY A 165 -6.34 13.92 -18.13
C GLY A 165 -7.15 13.71 -16.85
N LYS A 166 -7.99 12.67 -16.78
CA LYS A 166 -8.91 12.44 -15.66
C LYS A 166 -9.01 10.96 -15.31
N VAL A 167 -9.47 10.69 -14.10
CA VAL A 167 -9.95 9.37 -13.70
C VAL A 167 -11.43 9.45 -13.36
N ILE A 168 -12.23 8.77 -14.16
CA ILE A 168 -13.69 8.73 -14.04
C ILE A 168 -14.11 7.32 -13.63
N VAL A 169 -14.95 7.23 -12.61
CA VAL A 169 -15.62 5.98 -12.23
C VAL A 169 -17.00 5.95 -12.87
N GLU A 170 -17.20 5.01 -13.77
CA GLU A 170 -18.52 4.67 -14.32
C GLU A 170 -19.04 3.42 -13.61
N ALA A 171 -20.15 3.56 -12.90
CA ALA A 171 -20.78 2.47 -12.19
C ALA A 171 -22.19 2.21 -12.72
N TYR A 172 -22.57 0.93 -12.76
CA TYR A 172 -23.85 0.47 -13.26
C TYR A 172 -24.58 -0.30 -12.13
N PRO A 173 -25.31 0.41 -11.24
CA PRO A 173 -26.14 -0.20 -10.19
C PRO A 173 -27.12 -1.27 -10.70
N ASN A 174 -27.63 -1.08 -11.91
CA ASN A 174 -28.53 -1.97 -12.64
C ASN A 174 -28.43 -1.65 -14.15
N GLU A 175 -29.13 -2.42 -14.99
CA GLU A 175 -29.12 -2.26 -16.45
C GLU A 175 -29.63 -0.90 -16.94
N ASN A 176 -30.40 -0.19 -16.10
CA ASN A 176 -31.09 1.06 -16.46
C ASN A 176 -30.48 2.31 -15.80
N SER A 177 -29.45 2.14 -14.96
CA SER A 177 -28.88 3.23 -14.17
C SER A 177 -27.37 3.31 -14.35
N LYS A 178 -26.87 4.54 -14.53
CA LYS A 178 -25.45 4.84 -14.62
C LYS A 178 -25.10 5.94 -13.61
N LEU A 179 -24.05 5.71 -12.83
CA LEU A 179 -23.42 6.72 -11.98
C LEU A 179 -22.06 7.06 -12.57
N VAL A 180 -21.72 8.34 -12.60
CA VAL A 180 -20.44 8.84 -13.08
C VAL A 180 -19.85 9.74 -12.01
N LEU A 181 -18.59 9.48 -11.65
CA LEU A 181 -17.86 10.31 -10.70
C LEU A 181 -16.43 10.52 -11.20
N GLU A 182 -16.07 11.76 -11.46
CA GLU A 182 -14.66 12.14 -11.63
C GLU A 182 -14.00 12.12 -10.26
N ILE A 183 -12.93 11.33 -10.11
CA ILE A 183 -12.24 11.12 -8.83
C ILE A 183 -10.85 11.72 -8.80
N LEU A 184 -10.19 11.84 -9.96
CA LEU A 184 -8.84 12.42 -10.08
C LEU A 184 -8.72 13.28 -11.33
N GLU A 185 -7.96 14.36 -11.22
CA GLU A 185 -7.32 15.07 -12.32
C GLU A 185 -5.89 14.52 -12.47
N LEU A 186 -5.43 14.39 -13.71
CA LEU A 186 -4.11 13.89 -14.06
C LEU A 186 -3.35 14.99 -14.81
N GLU A 187 -2.09 15.22 -14.46
CA GLU A 187 -1.27 16.22 -15.14
C GLU A 187 -1.06 15.88 -16.63
N LYS A 188 -0.99 14.58 -16.97
CA LYS A 188 -0.82 14.12 -18.35
C LYS A 188 -2.11 13.56 -18.96
N ASP A 189 -2.41 14.08 -20.15
CA ASP A 189 -3.61 13.77 -20.93
C ASP A 189 -3.53 12.45 -21.74
N ARG A 190 -2.33 11.89 -21.92
CA ARG A 190 -2.12 10.69 -22.76
C ARG A 190 -2.47 9.36 -22.10
N THR A 191 -3.13 9.39 -20.94
CA THR A 191 -3.58 8.18 -20.26
C THR A 191 -4.78 7.60 -21.03
N SER A 192 -4.75 6.29 -21.28
CA SER A 192 -5.91 5.57 -21.85
C SER A 192 -5.92 4.17 -21.27
N LEU A 193 -6.66 3.97 -20.19
CA LEU A 193 -6.84 2.69 -19.53
C LEU A 193 -8.25 2.59 -18.97
N VAL A 194 -8.93 1.48 -19.22
CA VAL A 194 -10.20 1.14 -18.57
C VAL A 194 -9.98 -0.14 -17.79
N THR A 195 -10.21 -0.11 -16.47
CA THR A 195 -9.98 -1.26 -15.60
C THR A 195 -11.03 -1.34 -14.49
N ASP A 196 -11.10 -2.49 -13.82
CA ASP A 196 -12.02 -2.75 -12.71
C ASP A 196 -11.22 -2.83 -11.40
N LEU A 197 -11.37 -1.84 -10.53
CA LEU A 197 -10.66 -1.75 -9.25
C LEU A 197 -11.65 -1.76 -8.08
N ASP A 198 -11.24 -2.29 -6.93
CA ASP A 198 -12.06 -2.21 -5.72
C ASP A 198 -12.00 -0.81 -5.10
N CYS A 199 -13.15 -0.12 -5.06
CA CYS A 199 -13.29 1.18 -4.39
C CYS A 199 -12.82 1.14 -2.93
N LYS A 200 -12.99 0.03 -2.20
CA LYS A 200 -12.51 -0.13 -0.82
C LYS A 200 -10.99 -0.16 -0.75
N TYR A 201 -10.33 -0.74 -1.74
CA TYR A 201 -8.87 -0.76 -1.81
C TYR A 201 -8.35 0.65 -2.09
N LEU A 202 -8.98 1.38 -3.00
CA LEU A 202 -8.63 2.77 -3.31
C LEU A 202 -8.95 3.73 -2.16
N ASP A 203 -10.07 3.53 -1.45
CA ASP A 203 -10.48 4.35 -0.31
C ASP A 203 -9.41 4.36 0.80
N LEU A 204 -8.71 3.23 0.98
CA LEU A 204 -7.62 3.14 1.94
C LEU A 204 -6.48 4.09 1.58
N TRP A 205 -6.10 4.17 0.30
CA TRP A 205 -5.09 5.10 -0.19
C TRP A 205 -5.55 6.56 -0.07
N PHE A 206 -6.75 6.88 -0.57
CA PHE A 206 -7.25 8.25 -0.59
C PHE A 206 -7.45 8.85 0.81
N LYS A 207 -7.84 8.03 1.79
CA LYS A 207 -7.90 8.45 3.20
C LYS A 207 -6.53 8.80 3.77
N TRP A 208 -5.48 8.13 3.32
CA TRP A 208 -4.12 8.39 3.78
C TRP A 208 -3.56 9.67 3.18
N THR A 209 -3.74 9.88 1.87
CA THR A 209 -3.23 11.06 1.17
C THR A 209 -3.96 12.35 1.54
N LYS A 210 -5.21 12.27 2.03
CA LYS A 210 -6.00 13.41 2.53
C LYS A 210 -6.08 14.56 1.52
N ASN A 211 -6.50 14.27 0.29
CA ASN A 211 -6.63 15.24 -0.80
C ASN A 211 -5.29 15.86 -1.27
N SER A 212 -4.14 15.28 -0.91
CA SER A 212 -2.86 15.70 -1.48
C SER A 212 -2.62 15.09 -2.85
N LYS A 213 -1.73 15.71 -3.61
CA LYS A 213 -1.14 15.12 -4.80
C LYS A 213 -0.38 13.82 -4.50
N PHE A 214 -0.26 12.97 -5.51
CA PHE A 214 0.55 11.75 -5.50
C PHE A 214 0.88 11.33 -6.94
N GLU A 215 1.87 10.46 -7.08
CA GLU A 215 2.25 9.87 -8.37
C GLU A 215 1.40 8.64 -8.68
N LEU A 216 1.09 8.46 -9.95
CA LEU A 216 0.35 7.33 -10.50
C LEU A 216 1.16 6.67 -11.60
N ALA A 217 1.31 5.35 -11.54
CA ALA A 217 1.86 4.55 -12.61
C ALA A 217 0.82 3.52 -13.08
N LEU A 218 0.59 3.49 -14.39
CA LEU A 218 -0.41 2.66 -15.06
C LEU A 218 0.29 1.65 -15.97
N GLY A 219 -0.15 0.41 -15.91
CA GLY A 219 0.34 -0.64 -16.79
C GLY A 219 -0.25 -0.57 -18.20
N LYS A 220 0.19 -1.50 -19.05
CA LYS A 220 -0.08 -1.52 -20.49
C LYS A 220 -1.54 -1.81 -20.85
N ASN A 221 -2.24 -2.53 -19.98
CA ASN A 221 -3.59 -2.98 -20.22
C ASN A 221 -4.36 -3.15 -18.90
N ASN A 222 -5.65 -3.46 -19.03
CA ASN A 222 -6.60 -3.61 -17.93
C ASN A 222 -6.29 -4.73 -16.92
N LYS A 223 -5.34 -5.62 -17.22
CA LYS A 223 -4.87 -6.72 -16.36
C LYS A 223 -3.67 -6.31 -15.51
N CYS A 224 -3.03 -5.18 -15.83
CA CYS A 224 -1.88 -4.69 -15.11
C CYS A 224 -2.29 -3.98 -13.81
N ALA A 225 -1.41 -4.02 -12.82
CA ALA A 225 -1.60 -3.29 -11.59
C ALA A 225 -1.60 -1.78 -11.81
N VAL A 226 -2.25 -1.06 -10.90
CA VAL A 226 -2.13 0.39 -10.77
C VAL A 226 -1.31 0.68 -9.52
N LYS A 227 -0.26 1.50 -9.68
CA LYS A 227 0.58 1.92 -8.57
C LYS A 227 0.36 3.38 -8.23
N PHE A 228 0.19 3.63 -6.95
CA PHE A 228 0.14 4.94 -6.34
C PHE A 228 1.41 5.13 -5.52
N SER A 229 2.05 6.28 -5.62
CA SER A 229 3.29 6.57 -4.89
C SER A 229 3.23 7.96 -4.28
N LYS A 230 3.68 8.09 -3.04
CA LYS A 230 3.85 9.40 -2.40
C LYS A 230 4.97 9.32 -1.37
N ASP A 231 5.91 10.25 -1.46
CA ASP A 231 7.11 10.26 -0.63
C ASP A 231 7.86 8.92 -0.76
N LYS A 232 7.98 8.17 0.34
CA LYS A 232 8.61 6.84 0.41
C LYS A 232 7.60 5.70 0.52
N VAL A 233 6.34 5.95 0.17
CA VAL A 233 5.23 5.01 0.31
C VAL A 233 4.73 4.64 -1.08
N ASP A 234 4.67 3.34 -1.34
CA ASP A 234 4.06 2.79 -2.55
C ASP A 234 2.85 1.94 -2.18
N TYR A 235 1.78 2.10 -2.93
CA TYR A 235 0.56 1.31 -2.84
C TYR A 235 0.17 0.79 -4.21
N ILE A 236 0.09 -0.52 -4.35
CA ILE A 236 -0.18 -1.20 -5.62
C ILE A 236 -1.51 -1.91 -5.47
N VAL A 237 -2.38 -1.78 -6.47
CA VAL A 237 -3.70 -2.41 -6.51
C VAL A 237 -3.84 -3.20 -7.80
N MET A 238 -4.18 -4.47 -7.66
CA MET A 238 -4.52 -5.36 -8.76
C MET A 238 -5.98 -5.12 -9.20
N PRO A 239 -6.28 -5.24 -10.50
CA PRO A 239 -7.65 -5.24 -10.98
C PRO A 239 -8.42 -6.47 -10.46
N LEU A 240 -9.73 -6.31 -10.22
CA LEU A 240 -10.64 -7.36 -9.74
C LEU A 240 -10.95 -8.39 -10.81
N THR A 241 -11.15 -7.93 -12.04
CA THR A 241 -11.52 -8.77 -13.17
C THR A 241 -10.55 -8.52 -14.32
N VAL A 242 -10.02 -9.60 -14.86
CA VAL A 242 -9.40 -9.60 -16.18
C VAL A 242 -10.52 -9.34 -17.18
N ILE A 243 -10.75 -8.08 -17.56
CA ILE A 243 -11.74 -7.77 -18.60
C ILE A 243 -11.22 -8.42 -19.90
N GLU A 244 -11.90 -9.49 -20.33
CA GLU A 244 -11.71 -10.17 -21.62
C GLU A 244 -12.40 -9.42 -22.76
#